data_AF-A0A6N3IYA8-F1
#
_entry.id   AF-A0A6N3IYA8-F1
#
_cell.length_a   1.000
_cell.length_b   1.000
_cell.length_c   1.000
_cell.angle_alpha   90.00
_cell.angle_beta   90.00
_cell.angle_gamma   90.00
#
_symmetry.space_group_name_H-M   'P 1'
#
loop_
_entity.id
_entity.type
_entity.pdbx_description
1 polymer ?
#
loop_
_entity_poly.entity_id
_entity_poly.type
_entity_poly.pdbx_seq_one_letter_code
_entity_poly.pdbx_strand_id
1 'polypeptide(L)'
;MAVQFLVLVALLNVVFYKPLTKAIEDRSDYIRTNETEARERLAKAEHLATQYEQELATTRRQYQQTIATAQAEAQALADQQIATAQQEAQSQRERVQRELDQQKQEAMSSLEQQVESLSRQILDKLLVSL
;
A
#
# COMPACT_ATOMS: atom_id res chain seq x y z
N MET A 1 55.24 56.21 -53.23
CA MET A 1 54.79 54.81 -53.36
C MET A 1 54.68 54.09 -52.02
N ALA A 2 55.73 54.00 -51.19
CA ALA A 2 55.67 53.28 -49.90
C ALA A 2 54.65 53.83 -48.88
N VAL A 3 54.53 55.16 -48.75
CA VAL A 3 53.57 55.79 -47.82
C VAL A 3 52.11 55.46 -48.19
N GLN A 4 51.77 55.54 -49.48
CA GLN A 4 50.42 55.22 -49.96
C GLN A 4 50.08 53.73 -49.78
N PHE A 5 51.07 52.85 -49.93
CA PHE A 5 50.92 51.42 -49.62
C PHE A 5 50.65 51.20 -48.13
N LEU A 6 51.40 51.85 -47.23
CA LEU A 6 51.19 51.73 -45.79
C LEU A 6 49.81 52.25 -45.36
N VAL A 7 49.35 53.37 -45.94
CA VAL A 7 48.00 53.91 -45.69
C VAL A 7 46.91 52.93 -46.15
N LEU A 8 47.06 52.34 -47.35
CA LEU A 8 46.13 51.33 -47.86
C LEU A 8 46.07 50.08 -46.96
N VAL A 9 47.24 49.58 -46.52
CA VAL A 9 47.34 48.42 -45.63
C VAL A 9 46.65 48.70 -44.29
N ALA A 10 46.86 49.89 -43.70
CA ALA A 10 46.19 50.27 -42.47
C ALA A 10 44.66 50.33 -42.64
N LEU A 11 44.18 50.87 -43.76
CA LEU A 11 42.74 50.98 -44.04
C LEU A 11 42.09 49.61 -44.27
N LEU A 12 42.74 48.73 -45.05
CA LEU A 12 42.28 47.35 -45.24
C LEU A 12 42.27 46.53 -43.94
N ASN A 13 43.27 46.72 -43.07
CA ASN A 13 43.32 46.04 -41.78
C ASN A 13 42.10 46.38 -40.90
N VAL A 14 41.70 47.65 -40.88
CA VAL A 14 40.55 48.11 -40.09
C VAL A 14 39.21 47.72 -40.73
N VAL A 15 39.09 47.86 -42.06
CA VAL A 15 37.80 47.70 -42.76
C VAL A 15 37.49 46.25 -43.13
N PHE A 16 38.51 45.41 -43.40
CA PHE A 16 38.32 44.03 -43.87
C PHE A 16 38.84 42.99 -42.88
N TYR A 17 40.12 43.03 -42.54
CA TYR A 17 40.74 41.94 -41.78
C TYR A 17 40.20 41.85 -40.36
N LYS A 18 40.13 42.96 -39.62
CA LYS A 18 39.53 42.97 -38.27
C LYS A 18 38.09 42.44 -38.22
N PRO A 19 37.13 42.97 -39.01
CA PRO A 19 35.75 42.48 -38.93
C PRO A 19 35.61 41.05 -39.43
N LEU A 20 36.40 40.63 -40.43
CA LEU A 20 36.38 39.24 -40.91
C LEU A 20 36.90 38.25 -39.86
N THR A 21 38.04 38.55 -39.22
CA THR A 21 38.57 37.72 -38.14
C THR A 21 37.59 37.65 -36.98
N LYS A 22 36.98 38.78 -36.59
CA LYS A 22 35.96 38.81 -35.54
C LYS A 22 34.75 37.94 -35.89
N ALA A 23 34.24 38.00 -37.12
CA ALA A 23 33.11 37.17 -37.55
C ALA A 23 33.43 35.66 -37.52
N ILE A 24 34.67 35.27 -37.86
CA ILE A 24 35.12 33.88 -37.77
C ILE A 24 35.22 33.43 -36.31
N GLU A 25 35.75 34.28 -35.43
CA GLU A 25 35.88 34.02 -33.99
C GLU A 25 34.50 33.92 -33.33
N ASP A 26 33.61 34.88 -33.57
CA ASP A 26 32.22 34.88 -33.08
C ASP A 26 31.49 33.59 -33.52
N ARG A 27 31.69 33.13 -34.76
CA ARG A 27 31.11 31.87 -35.26
C ARG A 27 31.72 30.65 -34.57
N SER A 28 33.04 30.63 -34.37
CA SER A 28 33.73 29.55 -33.67
C SER A 28 33.23 29.43 -32.24
N ASP A 29 33.10 30.55 -31.54
CA ASP A 29 32.58 30.60 -30.18
C ASP A 29 31.11 30.23 -30.10
N TYR A 30 30.28 30.66 -31.06
CA TYR A 30 28.89 30.24 -31.15
C TYR A 30 28.76 28.72 -31.30
N ILE A 31 29.52 28.11 -32.21
CA ILE A 31 29.50 26.66 -32.43
C ILE A 31 29.96 25.93 -31.17
N ARG A 32 31.08 26.34 -30.56
CA ARG A 32 31.60 25.72 -29.35
C ARG A 32 30.62 25.80 -28.19
N THR A 33 29.98 26.96 -28.02
CA THR A 33 29.01 27.20 -26.95
C THR A 33 27.78 26.33 -27.17
N ASN A 34 27.21 26.35 -28.38
CA ASN A 34 26.02 25.55 -28.70
C ASN A 34 26.29 24.04 -28.56
N GLU A 35 27.48 23.57 -28.94
CA GLU A 35 27.89 22.19 -28.76
C GLU A 35 28.01 21.82 -27.28
N THR A 36 28.61 22.69 -26.46
CA THR A 36 28.73 22.49 -25.01
C THR A 36 27.36 22.45 -24.35
N GLU A 37 26.49 23.41 -24.67
CA GLU A 37 25.12 23.44 -24.16
C GLU A 37 24.31 22.21 -24.60
N ALA A 38 24.46 21.77 -25.85
CA ALA A 38 23.77 20.57 -26.33
C ALA A 38 24.20 19.32 -25.56
N ARG A 39 25.51 19.16 -25.30
CA ARG A 39 26.03 18.05 -24.47
C ARG A 39 25.52 18.13 -23.05
N GLU A 40 25.48 19.32 -22.45
CA GLU A 40 24.97 19.51 -21.09
C GLU A 40 23.48 19.19 -21.00
N ARG A 41 22.68 19.63 -21.98
CA ARG A 41 21.24 19.32 -22.06
C ARG A 41 21.00 17.82 -22.24
N LEU A 42 21.80 17.16 -23.08
CA LEU A 42 21.72 15.72 -23.26
C LEU A 42 22.03 14.98 -21.96
N ALA A 43 23.15 15.31 -21.30
CA ALA A 43 23.53 14.70 -20.03
C ALA A 43 22.47 14.91 -18.94
N LYS A 44 21.87 16.10 -18.87
CA LYS A 44 20.75 16.38 -17.97
C LYS A 44 19.52 15.53 -18.28
N ALA A 45 19.19 15.37 -19.56
CA ALA A 45 18.06 14.55 -19.99
C ALA A 45 18.28 13.06 -19.67
N GLU A 46 19.47 12.53 -19.94
CA GLU A 46 19.85 11.15 -19.62
C GLU A 46 19.83 10.88 -18.12
N HIS A 47 20.36 11.83 -17.32
CA HIS A 47 20.30 11.75 -15.87
C HIS A 47 18.86 11.73 -15.36
N LEU A 48 18.02 12.65 -15.87
CA LEU A 48 16.61 12.72 -15.49
C LEU A 48 15.85 11.44 -15.89
N ALA A 49 16.10 10.91 -17.09
CA ALA A 49 15.51 9.65 -17.53
C ALA A 49 15.90 8.48 -16.61
N THR A 50 17.19 8.40 -16.26
CA THR A 50 17.70 7.37 -15.34
C THR A 50 17.05 7.48 -13.95
N GLN A 51 16.90 8.71 -13.43
CA GLN A 51 16.21 8.94 -12.15
C GLN A 51 14.75 8.50 -12.21
N TYR A 52 14.02 8.85 -13.27
CA TYR A 52 12.64 8.41 -13.44
C TYR A 52 12.51 6.90 -13.54
N GLU A 53 13.40 6.22 -14.27
CA GLU A 53 13.39 4.76 -14.35
C GLU A 53 13.63 4.10 -12.98
N GLN A 54 14.58 4.63 -12.20
CA GLN A 54 14.86 4.15 -10.84
C GLN A 54 13.68 4.39 -9.90
N GLU A 55 13.04 5.55 -9.97
CA GLU A 55 11.89 5.91 -9.16
C GLU A 55 10.67 5.04 -9.51
N LEU A 56 10.43 4.80 -10.81
CA LEU A 56 9.38 3.89 -11.28
C LEU A 56 9.62 2.45 -10.80
N ALA A 57 10.85 1.95 -10.88
CA ALA A 57 11.19 0.63 -10.39
C ALA A 57 10.98 0.51 -8.87
N THR A 58 11.38 1.54 -8.13
CA THR A 58 11.23 1.59 -6.67
C THR A 58 9.76 1.65 -6.27
N THR A 59 8.99 2.54 -6.89
CA THR A 59 7.54 2.70 -6.65
C THR A 59 6.80 1.39 -6.94
N ARG A 60 7.14 0.69 -8.04
CA ARG A 60 6.54 -0.62 -8.35
C ARG A 60 6.81 -1.66 -7.28
N ARG A 61 8.06 -1.74 -6.77
CA ARG A 61 8.41 -2.66 -5.68
C ARG A 61 7.67 -2.32 -4.40
N GLN A 62 7.62 -1.04 -4.03
CA GLN A 62 6.89 -0.58 -2.84
C GLN A 62 5.40 -0.90 -2.94
N TYR A 63 4.78 -0.66 -4.09
CA TYR A 63 3.38 -0.99 -4.32
C TYR A 63 3.10 -2.49 -4.15
N GLN A 64 3.92 -3.35 -4.75
CA GLN A 64 3.80 -4.80 -4.59
C GLN A 64 3.97 -5.24 -3.13
N GLN A 65 4.92 -4.64 -2.41
CA GLN A 65 5.13 -4.90 -0.99
C GLN A 65 3.92 -4.47 -0.16
N THR A 66 3.37 -3.28 -0.40
CA THR A 66 2.18 -2.79 0.30
C THR A 66 0.97 -3.71 0.07
N ILE A 67 0.75 -4.17 -1.17
CA ILE A 67 -0.33 -5.13 -1.45
C ILE A 67 -0.11 -6.44 -0.71
N ALA A 68 1.11 -6.99 -0.76
CA ALA A 68 1.42 -8.25 -0.10
C ALA A 68 1.22 -8.16 1.42
N THR A 69 1.68 -7.07 2.04
CA THR A 69 1.47 -6.80 3.47
C THR A 69 -0.02 -6.67 3.80
N ALA A 70 -0.78 -5.88 3.03
CA ALA A 70 -2.21 -5.70 3.26
C ALA A 70 -2.99 -7.02 3.12
N GLN A 71 -2.63 -7.87 2.16
CA GLN A 71 -3.23 -9.19 2.00
C GLN A 71 -2.90 -10.11 3.19
N ALA A 72 -1.65 -10.11 3.64
CA ALA A 72 -1.23 -10.91 4.79
C ALA A 72 -1.94 -10.46 6.08
N GLU A 73 -2.05 -9.14 6.31
CA GLU A 73 -2.78 -8.58 7.45
C GLU A 73 -4.28 -8.91 7.40
N ALA A 74 -4.91 -8.77 6.23
CA ALA A 74 -6.31 -9.12 6.06
C ALA A 74 -6.56 -10.61 6.31
N GLN A 75 -5.68 -11.49 5.83
CA GLN A 75 -5.78 -12.93 6.08
C GLN A 75 -5.62 -13.25 7.56
N ALA A 76 -4.61 -12.67 8.23
CA ALA A 76 -4.39 -12.87 9.66
C ALA A 76 -5.59 -12.40 10.49
N LEU A 77 -6.19 -11.26 10.13
CA LEU A 77 -7.39 -10.75 10.79
C LEU A 77 -8.59 -11.68 10.57
N ALA A 78 -8.78 -12.17 9.35
CA ALA A 78 -9.86 -13.11 9.04
C ALA A 78 -9.70 -14.42 9.84
N ASP A 79 -8.49 -14.98 9.88
CA ASP A 79 -8.20 -16.20 10.65
C ASP A 79 -8.44 -15.99 12.14
N GLN A 80 -8.03 -14.83 12.69
CA GLN A 80 -8.29 -14.47 14.08
C GLN A 80 -9.79 -14.34 14.38
N GLN A 81 -10.55 -13.70 13.49
CA GLN A 81 -12.00 -13.56 13.66
C GLN A 81 -12.71 -14.90 13.61
N ILE A 82 -12.31 -15.78 12.67
CA ILE A 82 -12.86 -17.14 12.57
C ILE A 82 -12.54 -17.93 13.84
N ALA A 83 -11.31 -17.89 14.33
CA ALA A 83 -10.91 -18.58 15.56
C ALA A 83 -11.72 -18.08 16.77
N THR A 84 -11.91 -16.76 16.88
CA THR A 84 -12.70 -16.14 17.96
C THR A 84 -14.15 -16.58 17.88
N ALA A 85 -14.77 -16.52 16.70
CA ALA A 85 -16.15 -16.93 16.49
C ALA A 85 -16.36 -18.43 16.78
N GLN A 86 -15.40 -19.28 16.43
CA GLN A 86 -15.44 -20.70 16.77
C GLN A 86 -15.37 -20.93 18.28
N GLN A 87 -14.50 -20.21 18.98
CA GLN A 87 -14.37 -20.30 20.44
C GLN A 87 -15.65 -19.81 21.15
N GLU A 88 -16.23 -18.70 20.69
CA GLU A 88 -17.50 -18.18 21.21
C GLU A 88 -18.64 -19.17 20.99
N ALA A 89 -18.75 -19.73 19.77
CA ALA A 89 -19.75 -20.74 19.47
C ALA A 89 -19.60 -21.99 20.35
N GLN A 90 -18.37 -22.46 20.58
CA GLN A 90 -18.09 -23.59 21.46
C GLN A 90 -18.50 -23.29 22.91
N SER A 91 -18.12 -22.12 23.43
CA SER A 91 -18.50 -21.66 24.78
C SER A 91 -20.02 -21.55 24.94
N GLN A 92 -20.70 -21.01 23.93
CA GLN A 92 -22.16 -20.90 23.93
C GLN A 92 -22.83 -22.27 23.94
N ARG A 93 -22.34 -23.23 23.13
CA ARG A 93 -22.85 -24.60 23.13
C ARG A 93 -22.68 -25.27 24.49
N GLU A 94 -21.52 -25.15 25.11
CA GLU A 94 -21.27 -25.68 26.45
C GLU A 94 -22.17 -25.06 27.52
N ARG A 95 -22.42 -23.75 27.42
CA ARG A 95 -23.37 -23.07 28.32
C ARG A 95 -24.78 -23.60 28.14
N VAL A 96 -25.27 -23.67 26.90
CA VAL A 96 -26.63 -24.19 26.60
C VAL A 96 -26.77 -25.64 27.05
N GLN A 97 -25.75 -26.48 26.85
CA GLN A 97 -25.78 -27.86 27.31
C GLN A 97 -25.94 -27.95 28.83
N ARG A 98 -25.16 -27.16 29.58
CA ARG A 98 -25.28 -27.08 31.05
C ARG A 98 -26.66 -26.60 31.50
N GLU A 99 -27.20 -25.57 30.83
CA GLU A 99 -28.55 -25.06 31.13
C GLU A 99 -29.63 -26.13 30.86
N LEU A 100 -29.52 -26.88 29.75
CA LEU A 100 -30.44 -27.97 29.43
C LEU A 100 -30.35 -29.12 30.44
N ASP A 101 -29.16 -29.50 30.88
CA ASP A 101 -28.97 -30.53 31.89
C ASP A 101 -29.58 -30.12 33.23
N GLN A 102 -29.41 -28.85 33.63
CA GLN A 102 -30.04 -28.30 34.83
C GLN A 102 -31.57 -28.29 34.70
N GLN A 103 -32.13 -27.77 33.60
CA GLN A 103 -33.58 -27.75 33.38
C GLN A 103 -34.18 -29.16 33.36
N LYS A 104 -33.48 -30.13 32.77
CA LYS A 104 -33.89 -31.53 32.79
C LYS A 104 -33.97 -32.07 34.22
N GLN A 105 -32.99 -31.76 35.06
CA GLN A 105 -32.95 -32.21 36.44
C GLN A 105 -34.06 -31.57 37.28
N GLU A 106 -34.30 -30.27 37.11
CA GLU A 106 -35.42 -29.55 37.74
C GLU A 106 -36.78 -30.12 37.29
N ALA A 107 -36.97 -30.37 36.00
CA ALA A 107 -38.19 -30.96 35.46
C ALA A 107 -38.43 -32.38 36.02
N MET A 108 -37.38 -33.19 36.16
CA MET A 108 -37.51 -34.55 36.70
C MET A 108 -37.86 -34.54 38.19
N SER A 109 -37.25 -33.64 38.98
CA SER A 109 -37.60 -33.45 40.39
C SER A 109 -39.05 -32.98 40.57
N SER A 110 -39.52 -32.06 39.73
CA SER A 110 -40.92 -31.62 39.72
C SER A 110 -41.89 -32.76 39.37
N LEU A 111 -41.51 -33.60 38.40
CA LEU A 111 -42.31 -34.77 38.01
C LEU A 111 -42.41 -35.78 39.16
N GLU A 112 -41.31 -36.08 39.85
CA GLU A 112 -41.28 -36.96 41.03
C GLU A 112 -42.22 -36.45 42.13
N GLN A 113 -42.19 -35.15 42.44
CA GLN A 113 -43.09 -34.54 43.42
C GLN A 113 -44.57 -34.66 43.01
N GLN A 114 -44.88 -34.48 41.72
CA GLN A 114 -46.24 -34.63 41.20
C GLN A 114 -46.73 -36.08 41.27
N VAL A 115 -45.86 -37.04 40.93
CA VAL A 115 -46.16 -38.48 41.03
C VAL A 115 -46.40 -38.89 42.48
N GLU A 116 -45.60 -38.40 43.42
CA GLU A 116 -45.77 -38.67 44.85
C GLU A 116 -47.10 -38.09 45.37
N SER A 117 -47.43 -36.85 45.01
CA SER A 117 -48.70 -36.20 45.34
C SER A 117 -49.90 -36.99 44.80
N LEU A 118 -49.84 -37.41 43.53
CA LEU A 118 -50.89 -38.20 42.90
C LEU A 118 -51.04 -39.57 43.57
N SER A 119 -49.93 -40.22 43.92
CA SER A 119 -49.92 -41.52 44.61
C SER A 119 -50.59 -41.43 46.00
N ARG A 120 -50.33 -40.36 46.76
CA ARG A 120 -51.00 -40.07 48.04
C ARG A 120 -52.51 -39.85 47.85
N GLN A 121 -52.90 -39.08 46.85
CA GLN A 121 -54.33 -38.87 46.55
C GLN A 121 -55.06 -40.17 46.19
N ILE A 122 -54.40 -41.08 45.46
CA ILE A 122 -54.94 -42.41 45.14
C ILE A 122 -55.09 -43.25 46.41
N LEU A 123 -54.06 -43.27 47.28
CA LEU A 123 -54.10 -43.98 48.56
C LEU A 123 -55.22 -43.47 49.47
N ASP A 124 -55.38 -42.15 49.60
CA ASP A 124 -56.46 -41.54 50.39
C ASP A 124 -57.85 -41.94 49.86
N LYS A 125 -58.04 -41.95 48.54
CA LYS A 125 -59.32 -42.38 47.95
C LYS A 125 -59.60 -43.87 48.15
N LEU A 126 -58.59 -44.72 48.15
CA LEU A 126 -58.74 -46.17 48.39
C LEU A 126 -59.05 -46.46 49.87
N LEU A 127 -58.42 -45.75 50.80
CA LEU A 127 -58.64 -45.92 52.24
C LEU A 127 -60.02 -45.44 52.71
N VAL A 128 -60.61 -44.46 52.02
CA VAL A 128 -62.00 -43.99 52.28
C VAL A 128 -63.06 -44.94 51.69
N SER A 129 -62.67 -45.88 50.82
CA SER A 129 -63.58 -46.85 50.18
C SER A 129 -63.71 -48.20 50.92
N LEU A 130 -63.04 -48.35 52.07
CA LEU A 130 -63.12 -49.49 53.00
C LEU A 130 -63.88 -49.07 54.27
#